data_AF-A0A855XJE8-F1
#
_entry.id   AF-A0A855XJE8-F1
#
_cell.length_a   1.000
_cell.length_b   1.000
_cell.length_c   1.000
_cell.angle_alpha   90.00
_cell.angle_beta   90.00
_cell.angle_gamma   90.00
#
_symmetry.space_group_name_H-M   'P 1'
#
loop_
_entity.id
_entity.type
_entity.pdbx_description
1 polymer ?
#
loop_
_entity_poly.entity_id
_entity_poly.type
_entity_poly.pdbx_seq_one_letter_code
_entity_poly.pdbx_strand_id
1 'polypeptide(L)'
;MENKIILDRIGNLNRIINDLGERDQKEISELLLSVDYNSEQIEIIFHVFFNNFMNDELNKRLQLRTYRIGKYRSFNPKYEIGNNIKQLAWYYYAERHNEVSAASANAALTDVETIEKKYNIPFWEFNKVQIKEFREYLLEEKKLNKKTVDNKLGYCRTLVRSINDLLSKYNDKKIAIEDNWALHSNKWKPRKVQLITYDELMDNFMPKSPSPENLIALLLFKGVYLARETEDSEIARIKLKDFNGNELTVHGKYGDRIVKFTPKEMEWINLGIKEVKVKNAGGASPQTDKYFIPVTQDSYLFRKLKFISNEETPLGHWTLNKRL
;
A
#
# COMPACT_ATOMS: atom_id res chain seq x y z
N MET A 1 1.13 13.79 1.39
CA MET A 1 1.16 12.72 2.40
C MET A 1 2.48 12.89 3.12
N GLU A 2 2.50 13.08 4.44
CA GLU A 2 3.73 13.45 5.14
C GLU A 2 4.28 12.25 5.91
N ASN A 3 5.47 11.80 5.52
CA ASN A 3 6.29 10.87 6.30
C ASN A 3 7.25 11.70 7.17
N LYS A 4 7.48 11.24 8.40
CA LYS A 4 8.41 11.84 9.36
C LYS A 4 9.49 10.85 9.75
N ILE A 5 10.68 11.37 10.00
CA ILE A 5 11.78 10.65 10.65
C ILE A 5 11.87 11.13 12.09
N ILE A 6 12.15 10.21 13.00
CA ILE A 6 12.54 10.47 14.39
C ILE A 6 13.89 9.81 14.61
N LEU A 7 14.75 10.48 15.38
CA LEU A 7 16.08 10.01 15.74
C LEU A 7 16.07 9.62 17.22
N ASP A 8 16.11 8.32 17.49
CA ASP A 8 16.15 7.78 18.84
C ASP A 8 17.58 7.57 19.33
N ARG A 9 17.81 7.88 20.61
CA ARG A 9 19.09 7.74 21.28
C ARG A 9 19.07 6.54 22.22
N ILE A 10 20.09 5.70 22.15
CA ILE A 10 20.24 4.54 23.04
C ILE A 10 21.60 4.63 23.75
N GLY A 11 21.56 4.90 25.06
CA GLY A 11 22.75 4.98 25.90
C GLY A 11 23.55 6.27 25.75
N ASN A 12 24.78 6.28 26.26
CA ASN A 12 25.68 7.43 26.17
C ASN A 12 26.31 7.53 24.76
N LEU A 13 26.08 8.65 24.09
CA LEU A 13 26.53 8.90 22.72
C LEU A 13 27.84 9.71 22.64
N ASN A 14 28.36 10.24 23.76
CA ASN A 14 29.50 11.17 23.74
C ASN A 14 30.72 10.57 23.03
N ARG A 15 31.03 9.29 23.29
CA ARG A 15 32.13 8.60 22.62
C ARG A 15 31.91 8.52 21.11
N ILE A 16 30.72 8.07 20.69
CA ILE A 16 30.38 7.90 19.27
C ILE A 16 30.39 9.24 18.54
N ILE A 17 29.85 10.28 19.16
CA ILE A 17 29.80 11.65 18.63
C ILE A 17 31.22 12.23 18.50
N ASN A 18 32.09 11.98 19.47
CA ASN A 18 33.50 12.42 19.42
C ASN A 18 34.33 11.64 18.40
N ASP A 19 33.92 10.43 18.06
CA ASP A 19 34.57 9.61 17.02
C ASP A 19 34.13 10.02 15.59
N LEU A 20 33.19 10.97 15.45
CA LEU A 20 32.83 11.59 14.17
C LEU A 20 33.82 12.70 13.79
N GLY A 21 33.92 13.01 12.50
CA GLY A 21 34.61 14.21 12.06
C GLY A 21 33.93 15.48 12.58
N GLU A 22 34.69 16.55 12.83
CA GLU A 22 34.20 17.79 13.48
C GLU A 22 32.90 18.33 12.87
N ARG A 23 32.76 18.24 11.54
CA ARG A 23 31.56 18.65 10.82
C ARG A 23 30.34 17.80 11.20
N ASP A 24 30.45 16.49 11.03
CA ASP A 24 29.38 15.53 11.34
C ASP A 24 29.02 15.56 12.84
N GLN A 25 30.00 15.77 13.71
CA GLN A 25 29.83 15.92 15.15
C GLN A 25 28.91 17.12 15.47
N LYS A 26 29.19 18.28 14.86
CA LYS A 26 28.38 19.48 15.06
C LYS A 26 26.95 19.28 14.53
N GLU A 27 26.85 18.79 13.30
CA GLU A 27 25.58 18.52 12.61
C GLU A 27 24.68 17.56 13.41
N ILE A 28 25.21 16.42 13.90
CA ILE A 28 24.42 15.46 14.65
C ILE A 28 24.04 15.97 16.05
N SER A 29 24.90 16.75 16.70
CA SER A 29 24.66 17.26 18.06
C SER A 29 23.48 18.24 18.10
N GLU A 30 23.34 19.07 17.06
CA GLU A 30 22.21 19.99 16.89
C GLU A 30 20.91 19.24 16.59
N LEU A 31 20.96 18.24 15.71
CA LEU A 31 19.80 17.42 15.35
C LEU A 31 19.22 16.66 16.54
N LEU A 32 20.09 16.08 17.37
CA LEU A 32 19.71 15.29 18.51
C LEU A 32 18.70 16.01 19.44
N LEU A 33 18.77 17.35 19.55
CA LEU A 33 17.90 18.17 20.40
C LEU A 33 16.48 18.37 19.84
N SER A 34 16.22 17.98 18.59
CA SER A 34 14.95 18.22 17.89
C SER A 34 14.01 17.02 17.99
N VAL A 35 12.70 17.29 18.10
CA VAL A 35 11.64 16.25 18.18
C VAL A 35 11.01 15.99 16.80
N ASP A 36 11.02 16.99 15.92
CA ASP A 36 10.55 16.93 14.54
C ASP A 36 11.63 17.54 13.62
N TYR A 37 11.89 16.89 12.49
CA TYR A 37 12.89 17.33 11.52
C TYR A 37 12.23 17.94 10.28
N ASN A 38 12.70 19.12 9.88
CA ASN A 38 12.36 19.72 8.60
C ASN A 38 13.19 19.10 7.44
N SER A 39 12.94 19.53 6.21
CA SER A 39 13.61 18.99 5.02
C SER A 39 15.14 19.13 5.08
N GLU A 40 15.65 20.28 5.52
CA GLU A 40 17.09 20.55 5.62
C GLU A 40 17.75 19.63 6.67
N GLN A 41 17.11 19.47 7.82
CA GLN A 41 17.56 18.58 8.88
C GLN A 41 17.55 17.11 8.43
N ILE A 42 16.57 16.69 7.62
CA ILE A 42 16.55 15.36 7.01
C ILE A 42 17.73 15.15 6.06
N GLU A 43 18.11 16.17 5.27
CA GLU A 43 19.29 16.09 4.41
C GLU A 43 20.58 15.94 5.21
N ILE A 44 20.71 16.64 6.35
CA ILE A 44 21.84 16.50 7.26
C ILE A 44 21.88 15.09 7.87
N ILE A 45 20.73 14.55 8.30
CA ILE A 45 20.64 13.16 8.77
C ILE A 45 21.17 12.20 7.71
N PHE A 46 20.78 12.39 6.45
CA PHE A 46 21.24 11.53 5.35
C PHE A 46 22.77 11.65 5.21
N HIS A 47 23.30 12.86 5.16
CA HIS A 47 24.73 13.13 5.10
C HIS A 47 25.54 12.42 6.19
N VAL A 48 25.18 12.61 7.46
CA VAL A 48 25.93 12.03 8.58
C VAL A 48 25.90 10.49 8.54
N PHE A 49 24.73 9.88 8.35
CA PHE A 49 24.63 8.41 8.33
C PHE A 49 25.32 7.79 7.12
N PHE A 50 25.29 8.44 5.95
CA PHE A 50 25.96 7.90 4.75
C PHE A 50 27.47 8.13 4.77
N ASN A 51 27.99 9.22 5.35
CA ASN A 51 29.45 9.38 5.55
C ASN A 51 30.02 8.37 6.55
N ASN A 52 29.18 7.94 7.49
CA ASN A 52 29.49 6.97 8.54
C ASN A 52 28.81 5.61 8.31
N PHE A 53 28.57 5.26 7.03
CA PHE A 53 27.82 4.08 6.62
C PHE A 53 28.31 2.76 7.27
N MET A 54 29.62 2.61 7.45
CA MET A 54 30.26 1.43 8.06
C MET A 54 30.40 1.50 9.60
N ASN A 55 29.91 2.58 10.24
CA ASN A 55 30.03 2.75 11.68
C ASN A 55 28.91 1.99 12.41
N ASP A 56 29.17 0.72 12.71
CA ASP A 56 28.24 -0.16 13.42
C ASP A 56 27.80 0.38 14.79
N GLU A 57 28.69 1.06 15.52
CA GLU A 57 28.35 1.57 16.84
C GLU A 57 27.37 2.74 16.76
N LEU A 58 27.61 3.66 15.81
CA LEU A 58 26.65 4.72 15.46
C LEU A 58 25.32 4.12 15.02
N ASN A 59 25.35 3.10 14.15
CA ASN A 59 24.13 2.47 13.66
C ASN A 59 23.32 1.73 14.73
N LYS A 60 23.98 1.24 15.77
CA LYS A 60 23.33 0.57 16.91
C LYS A 60 22.76 1.56 17.93
N ARG A 61 23.51 2.62 18.26
CA ARG A 61 23.14 3.54 19.36
C ARG A 61 22.30 4.72 18.93
N LEU A 62 22.37 5.09 17.66
CA LEU A 62 21.56 6.16 17.10
C LEU A 62 20.60 5.55 16.09
N GLN A 63 19.34 5.37 16.47
CA GLN A 63 18.37 4.62 15.66
C GLN A 63 17.35 5.56 15.00
N LEU A 64 17.26 5.48 13.68
CA LEU A 64 16.21 6.16 12.95
C LEU A 64 14.91 5.37 13.03
N ARG A 65 13.81 6.12 13.11
CA ARG A 65 12.47 5.57 13.00
C ARG A 65 11.60 6.41 12.09
N THR A 66 10.98 5.74 11.12
CA THR A 66 10.12 6.42 10.14
C THR A 66 8.64 6.18 10.44
N TYR A 67 7.87 7.26 10.45
CA TYR A 67 6.44 7.27 10.78
C TYR A 67 5.64 7.99 9.71
N ARG A 68 4.34 7.66 9.63
CA ARG A 68 3.40 8.39 8.78
C ARG A 68 2.33 9.06 9.61
N ILE A 69 2.27 10.39 9.52
CA ILE A 69 1.41 11.22 10.37
C ILE A 69 -0.07 10.93 10.12
N GLY A 70 -0.49 10.96 8.85
CA GLY A 70 -1.92 10.90 8.48
C GLY A 70 -2.65 9.59 8.79
N LYS A 71 -1.95 8.55 9.26
CA LYS A 71 -2.57 7.27 9.68
C LYS A 71 -2.06 6.77 11.04
N TYR A 72 -1.17 7.51 11.71
CA TYR A 72 -0.46 7.05 12.92
C TYR A 72 0.10 5.61 12.81
N ARG A 73 0.48 5.19 11.60
CA ARG A 73 1.08 3.87 11.38
C ARG A 73 2.60 4.03 11.40
N SER A 74 3.22 3.48 12.44
CA SER A 74 4.66 3.19 12.40
C SER A 74 4.88 2.14 11.31
N PHE A 75 5.68 2.47 10.31
CA PHE A 75 6.11 1.48 9.32
C PHE A 75 7.38 0.76 9.77
N ASN A 76 7.88 1.03 10.97
CA ASN A 76 9.24 0.69 11.35
C ASN A 76 9.36 -0.60 12.20
N PRO A 77 9.90 -1.69 11.62
CA PRO A 77 10.52 -2.76 12.40
C PRO A 77 11.93 -2.34 12.84
N LYS A 78 12.29 -2.57 14.12
CA LYS A 78 13.67 -2.40 14.61
C LYS A 78 14.56 -3.45 13.95
N TYR A 79 15.10 -3.15 12.77
CA TYR A 79 15.98 -4.08 12.08
C TYR A 79 17.26 -4.27 12.88
N GLU A 80 17.75 -5.49 12.98
CA GLU A 80 18.99 -5.78 13.68
C GLU A 80 20.22 -5.39 12.86
N ILE A 81 20.14 -5.59 11.54
CA ILE A 81 21.23 -5.32 10.60
C ILE A 81 20.89 -4.09 9.78
N GLY A 82 21.74 -3.07 9.82
CA GLY A 82 21.66 -1.93 8.91
C GLY A 82 20.41 -1.06 9.06
N ASN A 83 19.84 -0.98 10.27
CA ASN A 83 18.55 -0.31 10.53
C ASN A 83 18.45 1.07 9.90
N ASN A 84 19.41 1.95 10.18
CA ASN A 84 19.33 3.34 9.76
C ASN A 84 19.35 3.47 8.26
N ILE A 85 20.25 2.75 7.58
CA ILE A 85 20.33 2.73 6.12
C ILE A 85 19.01 2.24 5.52
N LYS A 86 18.41 1.19 6.08
CA LYS A 86 17.09 0.69 5.63
C LYS A 86 15.99 1.72 5.83
N GLN A 87 15.94 2.38 6.98
CA GLN A 87 14.96 3.41 7.29
C GLN A 87 15.10 4.62 6.35
N LEU A 88 16.32 5.06 6.08
CA LEU A 88 16.61 6.15 5.14
C LEU A 88 16.23 5.80 3.70
N ALA A 89 16.65 4.62 3.23
CA ALA A 89 16.32 4.14 1.89
C ALA A 89 14.81 3.98 1.71
N TRP A 90 14.12 3.46 2.73
CA TRP A 90 12.67 3.31 2.73
C TRP A 90 11.96 4.66 2.72
N TYR A 91 12.38 5.62 3.56
CA TYR A 91 11.81 6.97 3.58
C TYR A 91 11.95 7.63 2.21
N TYR A 92 13.15 7.62 1.63
CA TYR A 92 13.43 8.18 0.30
C TYR A 92 12.60 7.52 -0.81
N TYR A 93 12.36 6.21 -0.70
CA TYR A 93 11.46 5.49 -1.60
C TYR A 93 9.99 5.91 -1.39
N ALA A 94 9.52 5.96 -0.14
CA ALA A 94 8.14 6.25 0.22
C ALA A 94 7.69 7.66 -0.17
N GLU A 95 8.59 8.65 -0.16
CA GLU A 95 8.31 10.01 -0.63
C GLU A 95 7.95 10.08 -2.12
N ARG A 96 8.41 9.11 -2.93
CA ARG A 96 8.21 9.09 -4.39
C ARG A 96 7.13 8.13 -4.86
N HIS A 97 6.62 7.28 -3.98
CA HIS A 97 5.74 6.19 -4.33
C HIS A 97 4.45 6.23 -3.52
N ASN A 98 3.42 5.56 -4.02
CA ASN A 98 2.17 5.45 -3.27
C ASN A 98 2.34 4.57 -2.01
N GLU A 99 1.37 4.70 -1.11
CA GLU A 99 1.34 3.98 0.17
C GLU A 99 1.45 2.45 0.03
N VAL A 100 0.78 1.86 -0.95
CA VAL A 100 0.75 0.40 -1.13
C VAL A 100 2.14 -0.10 -1.51
N SER A 101 2.80 0.63 -2.41
CA SER A 101 4.18 0.35 -2.83
C SER A 101 5.17 0.52 -1.68
N ALA A 102 5.03 1.59 -0.87
CA ALA A 102 5.88 1.82 0.31
C ALA A 102 5.70 0.72 1.37
N ALA A 103 4.46 0.33 1.68
CA ALA A 103 4.18 -0.77 2.60
C ALA A 103 4.75 -2.11 2.09
N SER A 104 4.66 -2.35 0.78
CA SER A 104 5.19 -3.57 0.16
C SER A 104 6.73 -3.62 0.17
N ALA A 105 7.39 -2.48 -0.01
CA ALA A 105 8.83 -2.36 0.13
C ALA A 105 9.29 -2.62 1.57
N ASN A 106 8.55 -2.08 2.55
CA ASN A 106 8.80 -2.37 3.97
C ASN A 106 8.67 -3.86 4.30
N ALA A 107 7.62 -4.50 3.79
CA ALA A 107 7.41 -5.94 3.97
C ALA A 107 8.52 -6.78 3.32
N ALA A 108 9.14 -6.32 2.23
CA ALA A 108 10.30 -6.98 1.64
C ALA A 108 11.53 -6.87 2.57
N LEU A 109 11.77 -5.69 3.15
CA LEU A 109 12.83 -5.49 4.15
C LEU A 109 12.63 -6.33 5.41
N THR A 110 11.39 -6.53 5.86
CA THR A 110 11.11 -7.43 7.00
C THR A 110 11.44 -8.88 6.67
N ASP A 111 11.10 -9.35 5.47
CA ASP A 111 11.35 -10.74 5.10
C ASP A 111 12.84 -11.02 4.84
N VAL A 112 13.58 -10.06 4.29
CA VAL A 112 15.00 -10.24 3.98
C VAL A 112 15.86 -10.35 5.24
N GLU A 113 15.37 -9.81 6.36
CA GLU A 113 16.03 -9.86 7.66
C GLU A 113 16.34 -11.29 8.13
N THR A 114 15.51 -12.27 7.74
CA THR A 114 15.76 -13.69 8.03
C THR A 114 17.11 -14.15 7.49
N ILE A 115 17.43 -13.79 6.24
CA ILE A 115 18.69 -14.16 5.59
C ILE A 115 19.82 -13.29 6.10
N GLU A 116 19.58 -12.00 6.33
CA GLU A 116 20.60 -11.09 6.88
C GLU A 116 21.09 -11.58 8.23
N LYS A 117 20.18 -11.98 9.14
CA LYS A 117 20.54 -12.52 10.46
C LYS A 117 21.34 -13.81 10.36
N LYS A 118 20.98 -14.69 9.42
CA LYS A 118 21.69 -15.95 9.20
C LYS A 118 23.14 -15.73 8.79
N TYR A 119 23.41 -14.72 7.96
CA TYR A 119 24.75 -14.46 7.42
C TYR A 119 25.49 -13.29 8.10
N ASN A 120 24.80 -12.55 8.98
CA ASN A 120 25.27 -11.30 9.58
C ASN A 120 25.82 -10.30 8.54
N ILE A 121 25.14 -10.18 7.40
CA ILE A 121 25.45 -9.21 6.35
C ILE A 121 24.17 -8.49 5.92
N PRO A 122 24.26 -7.23 5.49
CA PRO A 122 23.08 -6.51 5.02
C PRO A 122 22.65 -6.94 3.62
N PHE A 123 21.36 -6.77 3.31
CA PHE A 123 20.77 -7.25 2.05
C PHE A 123 21.37 -6.63 0.79
N TRP A 124 21.91 -5.41 0.89
CA TRP A 124 22.57 -4.74 -0.23
C TRP A 124 23.94 -5.36 -0.58
N GLU A 125 24.50 -6.22 0.28
CA GLU A 125 25.74 -6.96 0.05
C GLU A 125 25.50 -8.42 -0.36
N PHE A 126 24.24 -8.85 -0.50
CA PHE A 126 23.94 -10.22 -0.87
C PHE A 126 24.53 -10.59 -2.23
N ASN A 127 25.21 -11.74 -2.26
CA ASN A 127 25.64 -12.40 -3.48
C ASN A 127 24.50 -13.26 -4.07
N LYS A 128 24.76 -13.87 -5.23
CA LYS A 128 23.78 -14.70 -5.96
C LYS A 128 23.24 -15.87 -5.14
N VAL A 129 24.07 -16.47 -4.30
CA VAL A 129 23.68 -17.63 -3.46
C VAL A 129 22.67 -17.18 -2.41
N GLN A 130 22.94 -16.07 -1.72
CA GLN A 130 22.05 -15.52 -0.70
C GLN A 130 20.73 -15.00 -1.28
N ILE A 131 20.75 -14.40 -2.48
CA ILE A 131 19.52 -13.99 -3.18
C ILE A 131 18.69 -15.21 -3.58
N LYS A 132 19.34 -16.29 -4.04
CA LYS A 132 18.65 -17.55 -4.37
C LYS A 132 18.01 -18.16 -3.12
N GLU A 133 18.74 -18.20 -2.01
CA GLU A 133 18.22 -18.71 -0.74
C GLU A 133 17.04 -17.86 -0.23
N PHE A 134 17.14 -16.53 -0.33
CA PHE A 134 16.01 -15.65 0.00
C PHE A 134 14.78 -15.95 -0.87
N ARG A 135 14.97 -16.24 -2.15
CA ARG A 135 13.88 -16.64 -3.05
C ARG A 135 13.25 -17.96 -2.62
N GLU A 136 14.07 -18.95 -2.25
CA GLU A 136 13.62 -20.27 -1.77
C GLU A 136 12.84 -20.12 -0.45
N TYR A 137 13.36 -19.35 0.51
CA TYR A 137 12.66 -18.98 1.74
C TYR A 137 11.26 -18.42 1.48
N LEU A 138 11.13 -17.48 0.54
CA LEU A 138 9.83 -16.88 0.21
C LEU A 138 8.85 -17.88 -0.45
N LEU A 139 9.36 -18.79 -1.28
CA LEU A 139 8.54 -19.77 -2.00
C LEU A 139 8.14 -20.96 -1.13
N GLU A 140 9.06 -21.48 -0.33
CA GLU A 140 8.93 -22.77 0.35
C GLU A 140 8.45 -22.58 1.79
N GLU A 141 9.08 -21.67 2.54
CA GLU A 141 8.72 -21.44 3.94
C GLU A 141 7.53 -20.50 4.07
N LYS A 142 7.57 -19.35 3.39
CA LYS A 142 6.45 -18.39 3.40
C LYS A 142 5.31 -18.77 2.47
N LYS A 143 5.49 -19.80 1.62
CA LYS A 143 4.49 -20.30 0.66
C LYS A 143 3.89 -19.20 -0.21
N LEU A 144 4.69 -18.19 -0.58
CA LEU A 144 4.20 -17.07 -1.39
C LEU A 144 4.14 -17.48 -2.86
N ASN A 145 3.14 -16.96 -3.58
CA ASN A 145 3.08 -17.16 -5.02
C ASN A 145 4.27 -16.49 -5.74
N LYS A 146 4.66 -17.05 -6.89
CA LYS A 146 5.84 -16.60 -7.67
C LYS A 146 5.83 -15.10 -7.98
N LYS A 147 4.65 -14.53 -8.23
CA LYS A 147 4.50 -13.11 -8.54
C LYS A 147 4.83 -12.22 -7.32
N THR A 148 4.35 -12.60 -6.15
CA THR A 148 4.67 -11.90 -4.90
C THR A 148 6.16 -11.98 -4.58
N VAL A 149 6.78 -13.15 -4.81
CA VAL A 149 8.22 -13.32 -4.67
C VAL A 149 8.99 -12.41 -5.61
N ASP A 150 8.65 -12.41 -6.90
CA ASP A 150 9.32 -11.55 -7.89
C ASP A 150 9.15 -10.05 -7.55
N ASN A 151 7.99 -9.65 -7.02
CA ASN A 151 7.77 -8.28 -6.54
C ASN A 151 8.68 -7.93 -5.36
N LYS A 152 8.82 -8.83 -4.37
CA LYS A 152 9.70 -8.62 -3.21
C LYS A 152 11.17 -8.48 -3.63
N LEU A 153 11.65 -9.33 -4.53
CA LEU A 153 12.99 -9.21 -5.12
C LEU A 153 13.15 -7.86 -5.85
N GLY A 154 12.12 -7.43 -6.58
CA GLY A 154 12.09 -6.12 -7.25
C GLY A 154 12.16 -4.94 -6.27
N TYR A 155 11.49 -5.03 -5.12
CA TYR A 155 11.59 -4.01 -4.08
C TYR A 155 12.99 -3.97 -3.46
N CYS A 156 13.60 -5.12 -3.13
CA CYS A 156 14.98 -5.16 -2.62
C CYS A 156 15.95 -4.47 -3.61
N ARG A 157 15.87 -4.80 -4.91
CA ARG A 157 16.65 -4.12 -5.95
C ARG A 157 16.44 -2.60 -5.96
N THR A 158 15.17 -2.17 -5.91
CA THR A 158 14.84 -0.75 -5.97
C THR A 158 15.37 -0.01 -4.75
N LEU A 159 15.36 -0.65 -3.57
CA LEU A 159 15.95 -0.10 -2.36
C LEU A 159 17.48 -0.04 -2.43
N VAL A 160 18.17 -1.04 -3.00
CA VAL A 160 19.63 -0.94 -3.25
C VAL A 160 19.94 0.25 -4.16
N ARG A 161 19.13 0.49 -5.18
CA ARG A 161 19.27 1.67 -6.05
C ARG A 161 19.04 2.97 -5.29
N SER A 162 18.01 3.04 -4.46
CA SER A 162 17.79 4.19 -3.57
C SER A 162 19.00 4.43 -2.67
N ILE A 163 19.62 3.38 -2.12
CA ILE A 163 20.84 3.51 -1.31
C ILE A 163 21.99 4.08 -2.14
N ASN A 164 22.23 3.57 -3.35
CA ASN A 164 23.27 4.10 -4.24
C ASN A 164 23.03 5.55 -4.65
N ASP A 165 21.79 5.92 -4.97
CA ASP A 165 21.43 7.30 -5.29
C ASP A 165 21.72 8.21 -4.08
N LEU A 166 21.35 7.78 -2.88
CA LEU A 166 21.61 8.52 -1.65
C LEU A 166 23.11 8.61 -1.32
N LEU A 167 23.86 7.52 -1.45
CA LEU A 167 25.32 7.52 -1.31
C LEU A 167 25.93 8.52 -2.30
N SER A 168 25.52 8.51 -3.56
CA SER A 168 26.06 9.44 -4.56
C SER A 168 25.79 10.91 -4.22
N LYS A 169 24.66 11.19 -3.54
CA LYS A 169 24.25 12.54 -3.17
C LYS A 169 24.90 13.02 -1.86
N TYR A 170 25.08 12.13 -0.90
CA TYR A 170 25.37 12.50 0.49
C TYR A 170 26.65 11.89 1.08
N ASN A 171 27.31 10.97 0.37
CA ASN A 171 28.54 10.35 0.81
C ASN A 171 29.76 10.97 0.10
N ASP A 172 30.61 11.63 0.86
CA ASP A 172 31.82 12.30 0.35
C ASP A 172 32.86 11.30 -0.19
N LYS A 173 32.84 10.07 0.33
CA LYS A 173 33.74 8.97 -0.06
C LYS A 173 33.30 8.28 -1.37
N LYS A 174 32.15 8.64 -1.93
CA LYS A 174 31.59 8.12 -3.20
C LYS A 174 31.56 6.59 -3.27
N ILE A 175 31.15 5.95 -2.18
CA ILE A 175 30.99 4.50 -2.12
C ILE A 175 29.88 4.07 -3.09
N ALA A 176 30.12 3.03 -3.88
CA ALA A 176 29.12 2.42 -4.77
C ALA A 176 28.90 0.95 -4.39
N ILE A 177 27.64 0.54 -4.30
CA ILE A 177 27.24 -0.83 -4.00
C ILE A 177 26.83 -1.53 -5.30
N GLU A 178 27.31 -2.76 -5.52
CA GLU A 178 26.94 -3.57 -6.68
C GLU A 178 25.47 -4.01 -6.62
N ASP A 179 24.70 -3.77 -7.70
CA ASP A 179 23.30 -4.23 -7.83
C ASP A 179 23.24 -5.72 -8.22
N ASN A 180 23.60 -6.60 -7.28
CA ASN A 180 23.52 -8.06 -7.44
C ASN A 180 22.07 -8.57 -7.62
N TRP A 181 21.08 -7.74 -7.26
CA TRP A 181 19.65 -8.03 -7.39
C TRP A 181 19.13 -7.89 -8.82
N ALA A 182 19.87 -7.21 -9.69
CA ALA A 182 19.50 -6.98 -11.09
C ALA A 182 19.35 -8.26 -11.92
N LEU A 183 20.12 -9.29 -11.60
CA LEU A 183 20.15 -10.57 -12.32
C LEU A 183 18.96 -11.48 -11.99
N HIS A 184 18.25 -11.19 -10.90
CA HIS A 184 17.25 -12.10 -10.31
C HIS A 184 15.85 -11.48 -10.20
N SER A 185 15.70 -10.22 -10.61
CA SER A 185 14.42 -9.53 -10.69
C SER A 185 13.93 -9.52 -12.14
N ASN A 186 12.72 -10.04 -12.38
CA ASN A 186 12.10 -9.97 -13.70
C ASN A 186 11.90 -8.50 -14.09
N LYS A 187 12.23 -8.13 -15.35
CA LYS A 187 11.83 -6.83 -15.92
C LYS A 187 10.32 -6.70 -15.74
N TRP A 188 9.89 -5.63 -15.07
CA TRP A 188 8.49 -5.31 -14.87
C TRP A 188 7.78 -5.32 -16.22
N LYS A 189 6.90 -6.30 -16.46
CA LYS A 189 6.04 -6.30 -17.65
C LYS A 189 4.75 -5.57 -17.25
N PRO A 190 4.37 -4.47 -17.93
CA PRO A 190 3.08 -3.86 -17.70
C PRO A 190 2.01 -4.94 -17.84
N ARG A 191 1.12 -5.04 -16.84
CA ARG A 191 -0.07 -5.88 -16.96
C ARG A 191 -0.80 -5.42 -18.22
N LYS A 192 -1.06 -6.34 -19.15
CA LYS A 192 -2.08 -6.11 -20.18
C LYS A 192 -3.40 -5.95 -19.42
N VAL A 193 -3.83 -4.71 -19.24
CA VAL A 193 -5.16 -4.42 -18.73
C VAL A 193 -6.10 -4.79 -19.86
N GLN A 194 -6.87 -5.86 -19.69
CA GLN A 194 -8.00 -6.13 -20.57
C GLN A 194 -9.07 -5.10 -20.21
N LEU A 195 -9.20 -4.10 -21.07
CA LEU A 195 -10.29 -3.13 -21.01
C LEU A 195 -11.48 -3.77 -21.73
N ILE A 196 -12.66 -3.72 -21.10
CA ILE A 196 -13.91 -4.04 -21.76
C ILE A 196 -14.43 -2.79 -22.45
N THR A 197 -14.99 -2.94 -23.64
CA THR A 197 -15.72 -1.88 -24.34
C THR A 197 -17.11 -1.69 -23.75
N TYR A 198 -17.75 -0.57 -24.07
CA TYR A 198 -19.14 -0.32 -23.66
C TYR A 198 -20.10 -1.38 -24.20
N ASP A 199 -19.94 -1.75 -25.47
CA ASP A 199 -20.79 -2.78 -26.09
C ASP A 199 -20.57 -4.13 -25.43
N GLU A 200 -19.32 -4.52 -25.13
CA GLU A 200 -19.03 -5.74 -24.38
C GLU A 200 -19.63 -5.73 -22.96
N LEU A 201 -19.61 -4.59 -22.26
CA LEU A 201 -20.29 -4.43 -20.96
C LEU A 201 -21.79 -4.70 -21.11
N MET A 202 -22.43 -4.04 -22.07
CA MET A 202 -23.88 -4.10 -22.26
C MET A 202 -24.34 -5.47 -22.76
N ASP A 203 -23.57 -6.13 -23.61
CA ASP A 203 -23.96 -7.39 -24.24
C ASP A 203 -23.63 -8.61 -23.38
N ASN A 204 -22.53 -8.58 -22.61
CA ASN A 204 -22.04 -9.75 -21.87
C ASN A 204 -22.20 -9.66 -20.35
N PHE A 205 -22.25 -8.45 -19.77
CA PHE A 205 -22.25 -8.26 -18.31
C PHE A 205 -23.54 -7.64 -17.77
N MET A 206 -24.38 -7.06 -18.62
CA MET A 206 -25.72 -6.58 -18.26
C MET A 206 -26.79 -7.55 -18.79
N PRO A 207 -26.98 -8.75 -18.20
CA PRO A 207 -27.95 -9.74 -18.69
C PRO A 207 -29.37 -9.21 -18.61
N LYS A 208 -30.25 -9.74 -19.47
CA LYS A 208 -31.69 -9.38 -19.58
C LYS A 208 -32.48 -9.39 -18.27
N SER A 209 -31.99 -10.04 -17.21
CA SER A 209 -32.56 -10.00 -15.87
C SER A 209 -31.74 -9.06 -14.98
N PRO A 210 -32.30 -7.94 -14.50
CA PRO A 210 -31.58 -7.01 -13.65
C PRO A 210 -31.26 -7.68 -12.31
N SER A 211 -30.02 -7.58 -11.84
CA SER A 211 -29.64 -7.96 -10.48
C SER A 211 -28.72 -6.89 -9.88
N PRO A 212 -28.64 -6.78 -8.54
CA PRO A 212 -27.78 -5.79 -7.88
C PRO A 212 -26.30 -5.88 -8.29
N GLU A 213 -25.83 -7.06 -8.68
CA GLU A 213 -24.47 -7.32 -9.16
C GLU A 213 -24.17 -6.63 -10.50
N ASN A 214 -25.17 -6.51 -11.37
CA ASN A 214 -25.03 -5.81 -12.65
C ASN A 214 -24.79 -4.31 -12.43
N LEU A 215 -25.37 -3.73 -11.37
CA LEU A 215 -25.10 -2.34 -11.00
C LEU A 215 -23.63 -2.13 -10.60
N ILE A 216 -23.01 -3.12 -9.93
CA ILE A 216 -21.61 -3.03 -9.53
C ILE A 216 -20.71 -3.00 -10.77
N ALA A 217 -21.00 -3.82 -11.78
CA ALA A 217 -20.27 -3.83 -13.05
C ALA A 217 -20.35 -2.47 -13.77
N LEU A 218 -21.55 -1.89 -13.87
CA LEU A 218 -21.74 -0.57 -14.46
C LEU A 218 -21.02 0.52 -13.67
N LEU A 219 -21.11 0.53 -12.34
CA LEU A 219 -20.43 1.52 -11.49
C LEU A 219 -18.89 1.41 -11.61
N LEU A 220 -18.34 0.20 -11.65
CA LEU A 220 -16.91 -0.04 -11.89
C LEU A 220 -16.47 0.46 -13.26
N PHE A 221 -17.26 0.20 -14.30
CA PHE A 221 -17.01 0.70 -15.65
C PHE A 221 -16.98 2.23 -15.72
N LYS A 222 -17.84 2.90 -14.94
CA LYS A 222 -17.87 4.36 -14.80
C LYS A 222 -16.81 4.92 -13.86
N GLY A 223 -15.89 4.08 -13.37
CA GLY A 223 -14.77 4.49 -12.53
C GLY A 223 -15.15 4.79 -11.09
N VAL A 224 -16.23 4.19 -10.57
CA VAL A 224 -16.56 4.25 -9.14
C VAL A 224 -15.76 3.18 -8.41
N TYR A 225 -15.05 3.56 -7.34
CA TYR A 225 -14.07 2.71 -6.70
C TYR A 225 -14.72 1.65 -5.80
N LEU A 226 -14.26 0.40 -5.96
CA LEU A 226 -14.57 -0.72 -5.07
C LEU A 226 -13.32 -1.07 -4.27
N ALA A 227 -13.38 -0.85 -2.96
CA ALA A 227 -12.33 -1.27 -2.03
C ALA A 227 -12.74 -2.56 -1.29
N ARG A 228 -11.76 -3.22 -0.69
CA ARG A 228 -11.97 -4.39 0.18
C ARG A 228 -12.72 -4.02 1.46
N GLU A 229 -12.36 -2.87 2.05
CA GLU A 229 -13.01 -2.35 3.25
C GLU A 229 -14.14 -1.39 2.88
N THR A 230 -15.28 -1.50 3.56
CA THR A 230 -16.49 -0.70 3.30
C THR A 230 -16.23 0.80 3.42
N GLU A 231 -15.36 1.20 4.36
CA GLU A 231 -14.99 2.60 4.62
C GLU A 231 -14.26 3.27 3.44
N ASP A 232 -13.45 2.49 2.72
CA ASP A 232 -12.66 2.96 1.58
C ASP A 232 -13.39 2.75 0.24
N SER A 233 -14.49 2.00 0.22
CA SER A 233 -15.26 1.68 -0.98
C SER A 233 -16.29 2.77 -1.28
N GLU A 234 -16.23 3.35 -2.48
CA GLU A 234 -17.21 4.34 -2.93
C GLU A 234 -18.53 3.68 -3.28
N ILE A 235 -18.49 2.54 -3.98
CA ILE A 235 -19.68 1.76 -4.35
C ILE A 235 -20.51 1.39 -3.11
N ALA A 236 -19.84 0.98 -2.03
CA ALA A 236 -20.52 0.56 -0.80
C ALA A 236 -21.24 1.71 -0.06
N ARG A 237 -20.84 2.96 -0.34
CA ARG A 237 -21.36 4.15 0.34
C ARG A 237 -22.42 4.91 -0.45
N ILE A 238 -22.71 4.50 -1.68
CA ILE A 238 -23.79 5.06 -2.50
C ILE A 238 -25.13 4.87 -1.80
N LYS A 239 -25.88 5.96 -1.65
CA LYS A 239 -27.25 6.00 -1.16
C LYS A 239 -28.20 6.34 -2.30
N LEU A 240 -29.48 6.04 -2.12
CA LEU A 240 -30.51 6.37 -3.11
C LEU A 240 -30.63 7.86 -3.36
N LYS A 241 -30.47 8.70 -2.32
CA LYS A 241 -30.50 10.15 -2.45
C LYS A 241 -29.35 10.74 -3.26
N ASP A 242 -28.28 9.98 -3.47
CA ASP A 242 -27.10 10.46 -4.17
C ASP A 242 -27.35 10.50 -5.70
N PHE A 243 -28.45 9.88 -6.16
CA PHE A 243 -28.94 9.97 -7.53
C PHE A 243 -29.82 11.21 -7.72
N ASN A 244 -29.47 12.04 -8.70
CA ASN A 244 -30.27 13.15 -9.18
C ASN A 244 -30.47 13.03 -10.70
N GLY A 245 -31.63 12.53 -11.11
CA GLY A 245 -31.91 12.22 -12.51
C GLY A 245 -30.89 11.22 -13.06
N ASN A 246 -30.13 11.64 -14.08
CA ASN A 246 -29.11 10.81 -14.73
C ASN A 246 -27.70 10.96 -14.11
N GLU A 247 -27.61 11.58 -12.94
CA GLU A 247 -26.34 11.87 -12.27
C GLU A 247 -26.27 11.17 -10.92
N LEU A 248 -25.10 10.63 -10.58
CA LEU A 248 -24.77 10.10 -9.26
C LEU A 248 -23.68 10.95 -8.64
N THR A 249 -23.91 11.41 -7.42
CA THR A 249 -22.89 12.04 -6.59
C THR A 249 -22.12 10.95 -5.84
N VAL A 250 -20.82 10.85 -6.09
CA VAL A 250 -19.93 9.90 -5.44
C VAL A 250 -19.11 10.64 -4.38
N HIS A 251 -19.29 10.25 -3.13
CA HIS A 251 -18.58 10.84 -2.00
C HIS A 251 -17.20 10.20 -1.79
N GLY A 252 -16.16 10.78 -2.38
CA GLY A 252 -14.80 10.27 -2.34
C GLY A 252 -13.95 10.82 -1.19
N LYS A 253 -12.84 10.14 -0.87
CA LYS A 253 -11.86 10.61 0.14
C LYS A 253 -11.23 11.97 -0.20
N TYR A 254 -11.18 12.31 -1.49
CA TYR A 254 -10.58 13.53 -2.01
C TYR A 254 -11.62 14.57 -2.47
N GLY A 255 -12.89 14.38 -2.10
CA GLY A 255 -14.01 15.24 -2.49
C GLY A 255 -15.09 14.50 -3.27
N ASP A 256 -16.22 15.18 -3.42
CA ASP A 256 -17.37 14.68 -4.15
C ASP A 256 -17.15 14.80 -5.67
N ARG A 257 -17.63 13.81 -6.43
CA ARG A 257 -17.63 13.89 -7.90
C ARG A 257 -18.94 13.41 -8.49
N ILE A 258 -19.28 13.94 -9.67
CA ILE A 258 -20.49 13.57 -10.40
C ILE A 258 -20.16 12.54 -11.46
N VAL A 259 -20.89 11.43 -11.44
CA VAL A 259 -20.88 10.40 -12.49
C VAL A 259 -22.16 10.51 -13.30
N LYS A 260 -22.05 10.71 -14.61
CA LYS A 260 -23.19 10.86 -15.51
C LYS A 260 -23.52 9.55 -16.21
N PHE A 261 -24.81 9.26 -16.30
CA PHE A 261 -25.36 8.10 -16.99
C PHE A 261 -26.16 8.53 -18.21
N THR A 262 -26.09 7.71 -19.26
CA THR A 262 -27.00 7.79 -20.39
C THR A 262 -28.40 7.31 -19.99
N PRO A 263 -29.45 7.64 -20.75
CA PRO A 263 -30.79 7.12 -20.49
C PRO A 263 -30.83 5.59 -20.40
N LYS A 264 -30.12 4.89 -21.29
CA LYS A 264 -30.01 3.42 -21.30
C LYS A 264 -29.35 2.88 -20.03
N GLU A 265 -28.26 3.50 -19.57
CA GLU A 265 -27.61 3.13 -18.30
C GLU A 265 -28.54 3.38 -17.09
N MET A 266 -29.33 4.45 -17.13
CA MET A 266 -30.30 4.78 -16.08
C MET A 266 -31.48 3.80 -16.03
N GLU A 267 -31.92 3.25 -17.15
CA GLU A 267 -32.90 2.16 -17.15
C GLU A 267 -32.40 0.97 -16.33
N TRP A 268 -31.12 0.59 -16.49
CA TRP A 268 -30.50 -0.47 -15.70
C TRP A 268 -30.38 -0.12 -14.22
N ILE A 269 -29.98 1.11 -13.90
CA ILE A 269 -29.92 1.61 -12.51
C ILE A 269 -31.29 1.53 -11.85
N ASN A 270 -32.33 2.02 -12.52
CA ASN A 270 -33.70 2.01 -12.02
C ASN A 270 -34.22 0.58 -11.82
N LEU A 271 -33.93 -0.33 -12.75
CA LEU A 271 -34.29 -1.74 -12.63
C LEU A 271 -33.58 -2.42 -11.44
N GLY A 272 -32.29 -2.18 -11.27
CA GLY A 272 -31.53 -2.72 -10.14
C GLY A 272 -31.97 -2.13 -8.79
N ILE A 273 -32.30 -0.84 -8.72
CA ILE A 273 -32.90 -0.21 -7.53
C ILE A 273 -34.26 -0.85 -7.21
N LYS A 274 -35.08 -1.13 -8.22
CA LYS A 274 -36.39 -1.78 -8.05
C LYS A 274 -36.23 -3.19 -7.47
N GLU A 275 -35.29 -3.98 -7.99
CA GLU A 275 -34.91 -5.30 -7.46
C GLU A 275 -34.48 -5.24 -5.98
N VAL A 276 -33.63 -4.27 -5.62
CA VAL A 276 -33.18 -4.05 -4.23
C VAL A 276 -34.36 -3.72 -3.32
N LYS A 277 -35.34 -2.95 -3.79
CA LYS A 277 -36.57 -2.65 -3.02
C LYS A 277 -37.48 -3.88 -2.88
N VAL A 278 -37.62 -4.70 -3.92
CA VAL A 278 -38.47 -5.91 -3.91
C VAL A 278 -37.88 -7.01 -3.01
N LYS A 279 -36.57 -7.28 -3.05
CA LYS A 279 -35.93 -8.26 -2.17
C LYS A 279 -35.99 -7.88 -0.69
N ASN A 280 -36.12 -6.59 -0.39
CA ASN A 280 -36.35 -6.10 0.98
C ASN A 280 -37.83 -6.09 1.39
N ALA A 281 -38.77 -6.32 0.46
CA ALA A 281 -40.22 -6.26 0.69
C ALA A 281 -40.90 -7.63 0.88
N GLY A 282 -40.14 -8.74 0.89
CA GLY A 282 -40.58 -9.99 1.50
C GLY A 282 -40.59 -11.22 0.60
N GLY A 283 -39.95 -12.28 1.08
CA GLY A 283 -40.42 -13.65 0.95
C GLY A 283 -41.08 -14.08 2.26
N ALA A 284 -42.42 -13.99 2.29
CA ALA A 284 -43.39 -14.63 3.20
C ALA A 284 -43.42 -14.29 4.72
N SER A 285 -44.40 -13.45 5.08
CA SER A 285 -45.45 -13.68 6.10
C SER A 285 -45.73 -12.41 6.93
N PRO A 286 -46.97 -11.90 6.97
CA PRO A 286 -47.34 -10.78 7.82
C PRO A 286 -47.64 -11.30 9.23
N GLN A 287 -46.61 -11.61 10.02
CA GLN A 287 -46.77 -11.71 11.48
C GLN A 287 -45.40 -11.69 12.19
N THR A 288 -45.28 -10.71 13.08
CA THR A 288 -44.28 -10.57 14.16
C THR A 288 -42.81 -10.52 13.76
N ASP A 289 -42.32 -9.34 13.35
CA ASP A 289 -40.94 -8.95 13.68
C ASP A 289 -40.85 -7.43 13.88
N LYS A 290 -40.41 -7.01 15.06
CA LYS A 290 -40.24 -5.61 15.51
C LYS A 290 -39.12 -4.85 14.79
N TYR A 291 -38.63 -5.33 13.64
CA TYR A 291 -37.44 -4.82 12.95
C TYR A 291 -37.64 -4.56 11.44
N PHE A 292 -38.84 -4.13 11.05
CA PHE A 292 -39.06 -3.62 9.69
C PHE A 292 -38.48 -2.20 9.57
N ILE A 293 -37.32 -2.05 8.91
CA ILE A 293 -36.74 -0.73 8.58
C ILE A 293 -37.03 -0.43 7.10
N PRO A 294 -37.91 0.52 6.76
CA PRO A 294 -38.21 0.86 5.38
C PRO A 294 -36.97 1.37 4.63
N VAL A 295 -36.88 1.09 3.33
CA VAL A 295 -35.86 1.66 2.45
C VAL A 295 -36.17 3.15 2.25
N THR A 296 -35.52 4.01 3.02
CA THR A 296 -35.57 5.48 2.91
C THR A 296 -34.52 6.00 1.91
N GLN A 297 -34.61 7.28 1.54
CA GLN A 297 -33.61 7.96 0.70
C GLN A 297 -32.17 7.90 1.27
N ASP A 298 -32.03 7.77 2.59
CA ASP A 298 -30.74 7.60 3.28
C ASP A 298 -30.22 6.15 3.30
N SER A 299 -30.91 5.23 2.64
CA SER A 299 -30.49 3.83 2.58
C SER A 299 -29.30 3.65 1.63
N TYR A 300 -28.26 2.98 2.11
CA TYR A 300 -27.21 2.46 1.24
C TYR A 300 -27.81 1.50 0.20
N LEU A 301 -27.37 1.63 -1.05
CA LEU A 301 -27.84 0.79 -2.15
C LEU A 301 -27.49 -0.70 -1.93
N PHE A 302 -26.43 -0.99 -1.18
CA PHE A 302 -25.89 -2.33 -0.95
C PHE A 302 -25.81 -2.75 0.54
N ARG A 303 -26.86 -2.48 1.33
CA ARG A 303 -26.94 -2.67 2.81
C ARG A 303 -26.48 -4.04 3.38
N LYS A 304 -26.33 -5.10 2.58
CA LYS A 304 -25.96 -6.48 3.02
C LYS A 304 -24.76 -7.09 2.27
N LEU A 305 -24.00 -6.34 1.47
CA LEU A 305 -22.83 -6.92 0.80
C LEU A 305 -21.65 -7.05 1.77
N LYS A 306 -21.51 -8.23 2.39
CA LYS A 306 -20.24 -8.66 2.98
C LYS A 306 -19.41 -9.26 1.84
N PHE A 307 -18.45 -8.50 1.32
CA PHE A 307 -17.54 -8.98 0.29
C PHE A 307 -16.55 -9.96 0.93
N ILE A 308 -16.73 -11.26 0.70
CA ILE A 308 -15.75 -12.28 1.09
C ILE A 308 -15.01 -12.67 -0.18
N SER A 309 -13.72 -12.33 -0.27
CA SER A 309 -12.87 -12.89 -1.31
C SER A 309 -12.46 -14.29 -0.90
N ASN A 310 -13.01 -15.32 -1.53
CA ASN A 310 -12.35 -16.61 -1.52
C ASN A 310 -11.21 -16.56 -2.54
N GLU A 311 -10.03 -16.95 -2.07
CA GLU A 311 -8.72 -17.09 -2.70
C GLU A 311 -8.53 -16.78 -4.20
N GLU A 312 -7.41 -16.09 -4.45
CA GLU A 312 -6.69 -15.85 -5.71
C GLU A 312 -7.27 -16.50 -6.99
N THR A 313 -7.99 -15.73 -7.80
CA THR A 313 -8.15 -16.04 -9.23
C THR A 313 -7.94 -14.79 -10.11
N PRO A 314 -7.40 -14.91 -11.34
CA PRO A 314 -6.84 -13.78 -12.09
C PRO A 314 -7.86 -12.83 -12.73
N LEU A 315 -9.16 -13.13 -12.68
CA LEU A 315 -10.27 -12.24 -13.03
C LEU A 315 -11.37 -12.57 -12.01
N GLY A 316 -11.67 -11.64 -11.11
CA GLY A 316 -12.50 -11.88 -9.95
C GLY A 316 -13.93 -12.28 -10.31
N HIS A 317 -14.26 -13.56 -10.14
CA HIS A 317 -15.64 -13.96 -9.89
C HIS A 317 -15.98 -13.55 -8.46
N TRP A 318 -16.76 -12.48 -8.32
CA TRP A 318 -17.39 -12.13 -7.06
C TRP A 318 -18.60 -13.04 -6.87
N THR A 319 -18.56 -13.94 -5.90
CA THR A 319 -19.75 -14.72 -5.52
C THR A 319 -20.52 -13.97 -4.45
N LEU A 320 -21.77 -13.60 -4.75
CA LEU A 320 -22.69 -13.13 -3.72
C LEU A 320 -23.01 -14.30 -2.77
N ASN A 321 -22.83 -14.10 -1.47
CA ASN A 321 -23.32 -15.06 -0.50
C ASN A 321 -24.86 -14.98 -0.46
N LYS A 322 -25.53 -15.95 -1.10
CA LYS A 322 -27.01 -16.05 -1.13
C LYS A 322 -27.62 -16.55 0.19
N ARG A 323 -26.80 -16.84 1.21
CA ARG A 323 -27.28 -17.21 2.55
C ARG A 323 -27.09 -16.04 3.50
N LEU A 324 -28.15 -15.23 3.66
CA LEU A 324 -28.55 -14.52 4.90
C LEU A 324 -29.92 -13.82 4.72
#